data_AF-A0AAU6EN09-F1
#
_entry.id   AF-A0AAU6EN09-F1
#
_cell.length_a   1.000
_cell.length_b   1.000
_cell.length_c   1.000
_cell.angle_alpha   90.00
_cell.angle_beta   90.00
_cell.angle_gamma   90.00
#
_symmetry.space_group_name_H-M   'P 1'
#
loop_
_entity.id
_entity.type
_entity.pdbx_description
1 polymer ?
#
loop_
_entity_poly.entity_id
_entity_poly.type
_entity_poly.pdbx_seq_one_letter_code
_entity_poly.pdbx_strand_id
1 'polypeptide(L)'
;MFFEPPPAQEESTRPPKPGLPAWYAPPAEEMGAVMTSGLVLARTPDIVITLPTIQAFRTGCLMNVDIAMRRHTMSAAERLVPYWPDSAQGE
;
A
#
# COMPACT_ATOMS: atom_id res chain seq x y z
N MET A 1 -7.27 35.48 -26.49
CA MET A 1 -7.05 34.17 -25.85
C MET A 1 -5.66 34.22 -25.24
N PHE A 2 -5.53 34.11 -23.92
CA PHE A 2 -4.25 34.23 -23.23
C PHE A 2 -4.00 32.92 -22.48
N PHE A 3 -3.61 31.89 -23.23
CA PHE A 3 -2.90 30.75 -22.66
C PHE A 3 -1.43 31.10 -22.80
N GLU A 4 -0.89 31.80 -21.80
CA GLU A 4 0.55 31.90 -21.63
C GLU A 4 1.06 30.48 -21.41
N PRO A 5 1.90 29.93 -22.30
CA PRO A 5 2.42 28.58 -22.12
C PRO A 5 3.12 28.55 -20.76
N PRO A 6 2.83 27.55 -19.91
CA PRO A 6 3.47 27.44 -18.61
C PRO A 6 4.98 27.56 -18.79
N PRO A 7 5.67 28.32 -17.92
CA PRO A 7 7.10 28.59 -18.08
C PRO A 7 7.82 27.26 -18.27
N ALA A 8 8.71 27.21 -19.27
CA ALA A 8 9.50 26.02 -19.56
C ALA A 8 10.12 25.55 -18.24
N GLN A 9 9.67 24.39 -17.75
CA GLN A 9 10.25 23.80 -16.54
C GLN A 9 11.73 23.64 -16.83
N GLU A 10 12.58 24.41 -16.14
CA GLU A 10 14.00 24.14 -16.10
C GLU A 10 14.15 22.67 -15.74
N GLU A 11 14.77 21.92 -16.66
CA GLU A 11 15.01 20.51 -16.52
C GLU A 11 15.83 20.33 -15.25
N SER A 12 15.12 20.01 -14.18
CA SER A 12 15.66 20.07 -12.83
C SER A 12 16.87 19.16 -12.82
N THR A 13 18.04 19.75 -12.55
CA THR A 13 19.33 19.08 -12.34
C THR A 13 19.32 18.24 -11.05
N ARG A 14 18.14 17.73 -10.66
CA ARG A 14 18.00 16.81 -9.55
C ARG A 14 18.69 15.52 -9.94
N PRO A 15 19.59 15.00 -9.10
CA PRO A 15 20.17 13.69 -9.34
C PRO A 15 19.03 12.68 -9.53
N PRO A 16 19.17 11.72 -10.45
CA PRO A 16 18.16 10.70 -10.68
C PRO A 16 17.86 10.03 -9.34
N LYS A 17 16.58 10.05 -8.94
CA LYS A 17 16.16 9.36 -7.73
C LYS A 17 16.60 7.90 -7.86
N PRO A 18 17.21 7.32 -6.81
CA PRO A 18 17.51 5.89 -6.81
C PRO A 18 16.27 5.12 -7.25
N GLY A 19 16.45 4.24 -8.23
CA GLY A 19 15.37 3.35 -8.68
C GLY A 19 14.87 2.53 -7.50
N LEU A 20 13.56 2.39 -7.40
CA LEU A 20 12.96 1.51 -6.39
C LEU A 20 13.41 0.06 -6.65
N PRO A 21 13.63 -0.74 -5.60
CA PRO A 21 14.01 -2.13 -5.78
C PRO A 21 12.89 -2.91 -6.48
N ALA A 22 13.25 -3.99 -7.18
CA ALA A 22 12.32 -4.78 -7.99
C ALA A 22 11.15 -5.43 -7.21
N TRP A 23 11.27 -5.52 -5.88
CA TRP A 23 10.23 -6.04 -4.98
C TRP A 23 9.31 -4.95 -4.41
N TYR A 24 9.57 -3.66 -4.66
CA TYR A 24 8.79 -2.56 -4.10
C TYR A 24 7.35 -2.52 -4.63
N ALA A 25 7.17 -2.87 -5.91
CA ALA A 25 5.87 -2.96 -6.55
C ALA A 25 5.89 -4.04 -7.64
N PRO A 26 4.73 -4.62 -7.97
CA PRO A 26 4.62 -5.50 -9.12
C PRO A 26 5.05 -4.80 -10.42
N PRO A 27 5.68 -5.51 -11.37
CA PRO A 27 6.00 -4.94 -12.67
C PRO A 27 4.72 -4.54 -13.42
N ALA A 28 4.66 -3.31 -13.94
CA ALA A 28 3.48 -2.78 -14.63
C ALA A 28 3.09 -3.60 -15.89
N GLU A 29 4.07 -4.22 -16.53
CA GLU A 29 3.90 -5.04 -17.73
C GLU A 29 3.61 -6.52 -17.42
N GLU A 30 3.53 -6.92 -16.15
CA GLU A 30 3.27 -8.29 -15.73
C GLU A 30 1.85 -8.45 -15.18
N MET A 31 1.05 -9.32 -15.80
CA MET A 31 -0.21 -9.76 -15.23
C MET A 31 0.06 -10.89 -14.21
N GLY A 32 -0.08 -10.59 -12.93
CA GLY A 32 0.15 -11.58 -11.87
C GLY A 32 -0.92 -12.67 -11.85
N ALA A 33 -0.52 -13.89 -11.49
CA ALA A 33 -1.43 -15.04 -11.36
C ALA A 33 -2.23 -14.94 -10.05
N VAL A 34 -3.56 -14.90 -10.15
CA VAL A 34 -4.45 -14.84 -8.98
C VAL A 34 -4.69 -16.24 -8.44
N MET A 35 -4.40 -16.43 -7.16
CA MET A 35 -4.63 -17.66 -6.41
C MET A 35 -5.64 -17.38 -5.29
N THR A 36 -6.63 -18.27 -5.15
CA THR A 36 -7.53 -18.25 -3.99
C THR A 36 -6.83 -18.94 -2.82
N SER A 37 -6.78 -18.26 -1.67
CA SER A 37 -6.16 -18.81 -0.46
C SER A 37 -7.23 -19.32 0.51
N GLY A 38 -8.34 -18.60 0.67
CA GLY A 38 -9.42 -18.97 1.58
C GLY A 38 -9.01 -19.02 3.07
N LEU A 39 -7.86 -18.45 3.42
CA LEU A 39 -7.31 -18.52 4.76
C LEU A 39 -7.97 -17.50 5.70
N VAL A 40 -8.29 -17.96 6.91
CA VAL A 40 -8.61 -17.10 8.06
C VAL A 40 -7.34 -17.00 8.89
N LEU A 41 -6.72 -15.82 8.90
CA LEU A 41 -5.46 -15.57 9.60
C LEU A 41 -5.69 -15.40 11.11
N ALA A 42 -6.78 -14.72 11.48
CA ALA A 42 -7.17 -14.54 12.86
C ALA A 42 -8.69 -14.40 12.97
N ARG A 43 -9.25 -14.90 14.07
CA ARG A 43 -10.67 -14.75 14.38
C ARG A 43 -10.86 -14.62 15.88
N THR A 44 -11.39 -13.48 16.30
CA THR A 44 -11.84 -13.20 17.66
C THR A 44 -13.34 -12.85 17.63
N PRO A 45 -13.99 -12.65 18.79
CA PRO A 45 -15.37 -12.17 18.82
C PRO A 45 -15.58 -10.79 18.16
N ASP A 46 -14.52 -10.00 18.05
CA ASP A 46 -14.57 -8.60 17.63
C ASP A 46 -13.87 -8.33 16.30
N ILE A 47 -12.93 -9.18 15.89
CA ILE A 47 -12.12 -9.00 14.68
C ILE A 47 -12.03 -10.31 13.90
N VAL A 48 -12.14 -10.22 12.58
CA VAL A 48 -11.82 -11.31 11.65
C VAL A 48 -10.81 -10.78 10.64
N ILE A 49 -9.72 -11.50 10.46
CA ILE A 49 -8.69 -11.22 9.45
C ILE A 49 -8.66 -12.40 8.48
N THR A 50 -8.86 -12.14 7.20
CA THR A 50 -8.81 -13.15 6.15
C THR A 50 -7.81 -12.77 5.06
N LEU A 51 -7.28 -13.78 4.40
CA LEU A 51 -6.46 -13.64 3.19
C LEU A 51 -7.22 -14.33 2.06
N PRO A 52 -8.21 -13.70 1.42
CA PRO A 52 -8.99 -14.35 0.37
C PRO A 52 -8.14 -14.74 -0.84
N THR A 53 -7.23 -13.85 -1.29
CA THR A 53 -6.48 -14.01 -2.53
C THR A 53 -5.02 -13.59 -2.39
N ILE A 54 -4.16 -14.25 -3.16
CA ILE A 54 -2.76 -13.90 -3.35
C ILE A 54 -2.54 -13.75 -4.86
N GLN A 55 -1.92 -12.65 -5.29
CA GLN A 55 -1.51 -12.46 -6.67
C GLN A 55 0.00 -12.62 -6.78
N ALA A 56 0.45 -13.65 -7.51
CA ALA A 56 1.87 -13.96 -7.66
C ALA A 56 2.46 -13.33 -8.93
N PHE A 57 3.67 -12.78 -8.79
CA PHE A 57 4.48 -12.18 -9.85
C PHE A 57 5.87 -12.84 -9.83
N ARG A 58 6.66 -12.69 -10.88
CA ARG A 58 8.05 -13.19 -10.90
C ARG A 58 8.93 -12.54 -9.84
N THR A 59 8.65 -11.29 -9.48
CA THR A 59 9.43 -10.53 -8.50
C THR A 59 8.89 -10.64 -7.06
N GLY A 60 7.74 -11.29 -6.84
CA GLY A 60 7.12 -11.39 -5.52
C GLY A 60 5.63 -11.74 -5.55
N CYS A 61 4.88 -11.30 -4.55
CA CYS A 61 3.43 -11.47 -4.53
C CYS A 61 2.74 -10.30 -3.82
N LEU A 62 1.49 -10.06 -4.19
CA LEU A 62 0.58 -9.14 -3.52
C LEU A 62 -0.46 -9.96 -2.75
N MET A 63 -0.60 -9.67 -1.46
CA MET A 63 -1.56 -10.35 -0.57
C MET A 63 -2.71 -9.39 -0.27
N ASN A 64 -3.94 -9.77 -0.61
CA ASN A 64 -5.12 -9.01 -0.24
C ASN A 64 -5.60 -9.49 1.12
N VAL A 65 -5.48 -8.64 2.15
CA VAL A 65 -5.92 -8.96 3.51
C VAL A 65 -7.21 -8.20 3.80
N ASP A 66 -8.28 -8.91 4.12
CA ASP A 66 -9.54 -8.31 4.55
C ASP A 66 -9.60 -8.31 6.07
N ILE A 67 -9.98 -7.17 6.65
CA ILE A 67 -10.16 -7.00 8.09
C ILE A 67 -11.60 -6.55 8.33
N ALA A 68 -12.37 -7.39 9.03
CA ALA A 68 -13.71 -7.08 9.48
C ALA A 68 -13.72 -6.89 11.00
N MET A 69 -14.34 -5.80 11.48
CA MET A 69 -14.42 -5.47 12.91
C MET A 69 -15.87 -5.29 13.35
N ARG A 70 -16.20 -5.73 14.56
CA ARG A 70 -17.51 -5.52 15.18
C ARG A 70 -17.59 -4.10 15.75
N ARG A 71 -18.57 -3.32 15.29
CA ARG A 71 -18.74 -1.90 15.69
C ARG A 71 -19.02 -1.67 17.18
N HIS A 72 -19.51 -2.67 17.92
CA HIS A 72 -20.00 -2.49 19.29
C HIS A 72 -18.93 -2.53 20.39
N THR A 73 -17.69 -2.92 20.06
CA THR A 73 -16.59 -3.07 21.03
C THR A 73 -15.43 -2.09 20.79
N MET A 74 -15.48 -1.27 19.74
CA MET A 74 -14.49 -0.20 19.54
C MET A 74 -14.79 0.97 20.47
N SER A 75 -14.04 1.08 21.57
CA SER A 75 -13.91 2.35 22.27
C SER A 75 -13.23 3.36 21.33
N ALA A 76 -13.58 4.65 21.43
CA ALA A 76 -13.04 5.70 20.54
C ALA A 76 -11.50 5.83 20.56
N ALA A 77 -10.82 5.16 21.50
CA ALA A 77 -9.37 5.14 21.65
C ALA A 77 -8.65 4.12 20.74
N GLU A 78 -9.34 3.10 20.21
CA GLU A 78 -8.76 2.09 19.30
C GLU A 78 -8.96 2.43 17.82
N ARG A 79 -9.36 3.67 17.52
CA ARG A 79 -9.51 4.21 16.16
C ARG A 79 -8.14 4.48 15.50
N LEU A 80 -7.15 3.62 15.79
CA LEU A 80 -5.75 3.73 15.43
C LEU A 80 -5.60 4.34 14.04
N VAL A 81 -5.24 5.62 14.07
CA VAL A 81 -4.50 6.26 12.98
C VAL A 81 -3.34 5.31 12.66
N PRO A 82 -3.13 4.91 11.40
CA PRO A 82 -1.97 4.11 11.06
C PRO A 82 -0.75 4.83 11.63
N TYR A 83 -0.02 4.16 12.53
CA TYR A 83 1.18 4.69 13.14
C TYR A 83 2.20 4.92 12.02
N TRP A 84 2.19 6.13 11.47
CA TRP A 84 3.29 6.67 10.70
C TRP A 84 4.34 7.04 11.75
N PRO A 85 5.46 6.30 11.84
CA PRO A 85 6.54 6.76 12.70
C PRO A 85 6.91 8.14 12.20
N ASP A 86 6.74 9.12 13.09
CA ASP A 86 7.10 10.51 12.86
C ASP A 86 8.42 10.57 12.11
N SER A 87 8.40 11.32 11.02
CA SER A 87 9.54 11.59 10.17
C SER A 87 10.71 11.98 11.06
N ALA A 88 11.65 11.06 11.21
CA ALA A 88 12.95 11.37 11.77
C ALA A 88 13.60 12.46 10.89
N GLN A 89 13.95 13.56 11.55
CA GLN A 89 14.96 14.57 11.18
C GLN A 89 14.46 15.71 10.25
N GLY A 90 14.75 16.99 10.51
CA GLY A 90 15.79 17.54 11.37
C GLY A 90 15.53 19.00 11.79
N GLU A 91 16.42 19.41 12.69
CA GLU A 91 16.67 20.75 13.26
C GLU A 91 16.42 21.95 12.35
#